data_AF-A0AAD7DRN3-F1
#
_entry.id   AF-A0AAD7DRN3-F1
#
_cell.length_a   1.000
_cell.length_b   1.000
_cell.length_c   1.000
_cell.angle_alpha   90.00
_cell.angle_beta   90.00
_cell.angle_gamma   90.00
#
_symmetry.space_group_name_H-M   'P 1'
#
loop_
_entity.id
_entity.type
_entity.pdbx_description
1 polymer ?
#
loop_
_entity_poly.entity_id
_entity_poly.type
_entity_poly.pdbx_seq_one_letter_code
_entity_poly.pdbx_strand_id
1 'polypeptide(L)'
;MLESVLRVTGTKESDWKIEHEAHEARYAAGVAQMKGGDRHGFIKQLYSRVFYPDGCGDYEVRHGLHNEILGLPKEDLDEFTKIAVDRAGVKH
;
A
#
# COMPACT_ATOMS: atom_id res chain seq x y z
N MET A 1 -4.56 1.42 -4.90
CA MET A 1 -4.14 2.72 -4.33
C MET A 1 -3.94 3.79 -5.40
N LEU A 2 -3.04 3.62 -6.38
CA LEU A 2 -2.80 4.66 -7.42
C LEU A 2 -4.08 5.09 -8.14
N GLU A 3 -4.92 4.15 -8.57
CA GLU A 3 -6.17 4.47 -9.25
C GLU A 3 -7.10 5.39 -8.44
N SER A 4 -7.16 5.21 -7.12
CA SER A 4 -7.95 6.07 -6.24
C SER A 4 -7.38 7.49 -6.22
N VAL A 5 -6.05 7.63 -6.13
CA VAL A 5 -5.37 8.93 -6.25
C VAL A 5 -5.71 9.62 -7.57
N LEU A 6 -5.65 8.90 -8.69
CA LEU A 6 -6.00 9.46 -10.00
C LEU A 6 -7.45 9.97 -10.04
N ARG A 7 -8.41 9.18 -9.51
CA ARG A 7 -9.83 9.57 -9.44
C ARG A 7 -10.05 10.81 -8.58
N VAL A 8 -9.52 10.84 -7.35
CA VAL A 8 -9.80 11.94 -6.40
C VAL A 8 -9.09 13.23 -6.76
N THR A 9 -7.95 13.15 -7.45
CA THR A 9 -7.17 14.32 -7.90
C THR A 9 -7.52 14.77 -9.31
N GLY A 10 -8.23 13.95 -10.08
CA GLY A 10 -8.49 14.18 -11.51
C GLY A 10 -7.26 14.08 -12.41
N THR A 11 -6.11 13.63 -11.88
CA THR A 11 -4.90 13.41 -12.66
C THR A 11 -4.96 12.10 -13.45
N LYS A 12 -4.10 11.97 -14.45
CA LYS A 12 -3.95 10.78 -15.29
C LYS A 12 -2.61 10.13 -15.02
N GLU A 13 -2.46 8.84 -15.34
CA GLU A 13 -1.16 8.16 -15.24
C GLU A 13 -0.04 8.89 -15.98
N SER A 14 -0.35 9.54 -17.12
CA SER A 14 0.59 10.34 -17.90
C SER A 14 1.19 11.53 -17.13
N ASP A 15 0.51 11.98 -16.06
CA ASP A 15 0.94 13.10 -15.22
C ASP A 15 1.93 12.63 -14.14
N TRP A 16 2.14 11.32 -14.01
CA TRP A 16 2.98 10.70 -12.99
C TRP A 16 4.20 10.01 -13.59
N LYS A 17 5.34 10.11 -12.89
CA LYS A 17 6.49 9.25 -13.15
C LYS A 17 6.31 7.95 -12.36
N ILE A 18 6.04 6.85 -13.06
CA ILE A 18 5.81 5.54 -12.45
C ILE A 18 7.06 4.67 -12.60
N GLU A 19 7.57 4.17 -11.48
CA GLU A 19 8.69 3.24 -11.41
C GLU A 19 8.23 1.92 -10.79
N HIS A 20 8.83 0.81 -11.22
CA HIS A 20 8.48 -0.53 -10.77
C HIS A 20 9.70 -1.23 -10.18
N GLU A 21 9.49 -1.96 -9.10
CA GLU A 21 10.51 -2.79 -8.46
C GLU A 21 9.90 -4.15 -8.12
N ALA A 22 10.63 -5.23 -8.42
CA ALA A 22 10.19 -6.58 -8.10
C ALA A 22 10.19 -6.81 -6.58
N HIS A 23 9.09 -7.35 -6.04
CA HIS A 23 8.94 -7.60 -4.60
C HIS A 23 10.02 -8.54 -4.06
N GLU A 24 10.44 -9.56 -4.82
CA GLU A 24 11.50 -10.48 -4.44
C GLU A 24 12.86 -9.78 -4.33
N ALA A 25 13.21 -8.95 -5.30
CA ALA A 25 14.45 -8.18 -5.31
C ALA A 25 14.50 -7.19 -4.14
N ARG A 26 13.40 -6.46 -3.91
CA ARG A 26 13.26 -5.51 -2.80
C ARG A 26 13.38 -6.21 -1.44
N TYR A 27 12.76 -7.38 -1.29
CA TYR A 27 12.86 -8.21 -0.09
C TYR A 27 14.30 -8.68 0.15
N ALA A 28 14.96 -9.23 -0.87
CA ALA A 28 16.34 -9.70 -0.78
C ALA A 28 17.32 -8.56 -0.41
N ALA A 29 17.12 -7.36 -0.98
CA ALA A 29 17.88 -6.17 -0.61
C ALA A 29 17.69 -5.81 0.88
N GLY A 30 16.47 -5.92 1.40
CA GLY A 30 16.18 -5.71 2.82
C GLY A 30 16.85 -6.76 3.72
N VAL A 31 16.91 -8.02 3.29
CA VAL A 31 17.63 -9.09 4.01
C VAL A 31 19.13 -8.78 4.07
N ALA A 32 19.73 -8.35 2.96
CA ALA A 32 21.13 -7.97 2.90
C ALA A 32 21.45 -6.78 3.82
N GLN A 33 20.59 -5.75 3.84
CA GLN A 33 20.71 -4.60 4.74
C GLN A 33 20.69 -5.03 6.22
N MET A 34 19.75 -5.89 6.60
CA MET A 34 19.67 -6.41 7.97
C MET A 34 20.92 -7.21 8.37
N LYS A 35 21.43 -8.06 7.46
CA LYS A 35 22.69 -8.79 7.69
C LYS A 35 23.89 -7.86 7.85
N GLY A 36 23.87 -6.70 7.20
CA GLY A 36 24.86 -5.63 7.35
C GLY A 36 24.66 -4.73 8.57
N GLY A 37 23.63 -4.95 9.40
CA GLY A 37 23.33 -4.15 10.60
C GLY A 37 22.40 -2.96 10.38
N ASP A 38 21.95 -2.70 9.15
CA ASP A 38 20.99 -1.65 8.85
C ASP A 38 19.55 -2.12 9.13
N ARG A 39 18.96 -1.57 10.20
CA ARG A 39 17.61 -1.90 10.66
C ARG A 39 16.51 -1.46 9.69
N HIS A 40 16.77 -0.53 8.77
CA HIS A 40 15.79 -0.17 7.74
C HIS A 40 15.50 -1.34 6.79
N GLY A 41 16.42 -2.30 6.69
CA GLY A 41 16.21 -3.55 5.95
C GLY A 41 14.97 -4.32 6.44
N PHE A 42 14.62 -4.23 7.72
CA PHE A 42 13.41 -4.86 8.26
C PHE A 42 12.13 -4.22 7.71
N ILE A 43 12.06 -2.88 7.69
CA ILE A 43 10.90 -2.16 7.13
C ILE A 43 10.72 -2.50 5.66
N LYS A 44 11.83 -2.56 4.91
CA LYS A 44 11.82 -2.95 3.50
C LYS A 44 11.29 -4.37 3.30
N GLN A 45 11.73 -5.33 4.11
CA GLN A 45 11.23 -6.70 4.09
C GLN A 45 9.74 -6.77 4.39
N LEU A 46 9.30 -6.11 5.48
CA LEU A 46 7.92 -6.10 5.94
C LEU A 46 6.97 -5.57 4.84
N TYR A 47 7.29 -4.40 4.28
CA TYR A 47 6.47 -3.80 3.23
C TYR A 47 6.46 -4.63 1.95
N SER A 48 7.60 -5.22 1.55
CA SER A 48 7.68 -6.01 0.31
C SER A 48 6.91 -7.33 0.42
N ARG A 49 6.87 -7.93 1.61
CA ARG A 49 6.26 -9.25 1.83
C ARG A 49 4.78 -9.29 1.45
N VAL A 50 4.05 -8.21 1.72
CA VAL A 50 2.61 -8.08 1.44
C VAL A 50 2.29 -8.18 -0.07
N PHE A 51 3.24 -7.86 -0.94
CA PHE A 51 3.06 -7.90 -2.40
C PHE A 51 3.38 -9.24 -3.06
N TYR A 52 3.69 -10.28 -2.26
CA TYR A 52 3.85 -11.62 -2.79
C TYR A 52 2.49 -12.18 -3.23
N PRO A 53 2.46 -13.01 -4.30
CA PRO A 53 1.21 -13.53 -4.88
C PRO A 53 0.53 -14.61 -4.02
N ASP A 54 1.07 -14.93 -2.86
CA ASP A 54 0.56 -15.97 -1.95
C ASP A 54 -0.56 -15.47 -1.02
N GLY A 55 -1.01 -14.23 -1.21
CA GLY A 55 -2.11 -13.63 -0.47
C GLY A 55 -1.82 -13.47 1.02
N CYS A 56 -0.55 -13.35 1.43
CA CYS A 56 -0.20 -13.26 2.85
C CYS A 56 -0.76 -11.99 3.53
N GLY A 57 -0.99 -10.93 2.75
CA GLY A 57 -1.58 -9.68 3.22
C GLY A 57 -3.10 -9.62 3.09
N ASP A 58 -3.73 -10.61 2.47
CA ASP A 58 -5.18 -10.65 2.26
C ASP A 58 -5.85 -11.38 3.42
N TYR A 59 -6.15 -10.62 4.47
CA TYR A 59 -6.79 -11.16 5.67
C TYR A 59 -8.26 -11.55 5.40
N GLU A 60 -8.96 -10.76 4.59
CA GLU A 60 -10.38 -10.95 4.28
C GLU A 60 -10.62 -12.28 3.57
N VAL A 61 -9.81 -12.63 2.56
CA VAL A 61 -9.96 -13.92 1.87
C VAL A 61 -9.74 -15.11 2.80
N ARG A 62 -8.86 -14.98 3.81
CA ARG A 62 -8.50 -16.08 4.71
C ARG A 62 -9.44 -16.23 5.90
N HIS A 63 -9.95 -15.12 6.43
CA HIS A 63 -10.63 -15.08 7.73
C HIS A 63 -11.99 -14.40 7.68
N GLY A 64 -12.36 -13.77 6.56
CA GLY A 64 -13.52 -12.91 6.44
C GLY A 64 -13.36 -11.59 7.20
N LEU A 65 -14.41 -10.79 7.16
CA LEU A 65 -14.53 -9.55 7.93
C LEU A 65 -15.66 -9.68 8.95
N HIS A 66 -15.48 -9.07 10.12
CA HIS A 66 -16.51 -8.99 11.15
C HIS A 66 -17.30 -7.68 11.10
N ASN A 67 -17.23 -6.91 10.00
CA ASN A 67 -17.86 -5.59 9.91
C ASN A 67 -19.36 -5.66 10.19
N GLU A 68 -20.08 -6.63 9.61
CA GLU A 68 -21.52 -6.81 9.86
C GLU A 68 -21.83 -7.17 11.31
N ILE A 69 -21.04 -8.08 11.89
CA ILE A 69 -21.18 -8.52 13.29
C ILE A 69 -21.00 -7.34 14.25
N LEU A 70 -20.09 -6.43 13.93
CA LEU A 70 -19.77 -5.25 14.72
C LEU A 70 -20.62 -4.03 14.34
N GLY A 71 -21.49 -4.13 13.34
CA GLY A 71 -22.26 -3.00 12.80
C GLY A 71 -21.40 -1.89 12.19
N LEU A 72 -20.18 -2.22 11.73
CA LEU A 72 -19.27 -1.28 11.08
C LEU A 72 -19.72 -1.00 9.65
N PRO A 73 -19.60 0.26 9.19
CA PRO A 73 -19.92 0.62 7.82
C PRO A 73 -18.91 0.01 6.84
N LYS A 74 -19.32 -0.09 5.58
CA LYS A 74 -18.39 -0.35 4.48
C LYS A 74 -17.61 0.93 4.18
N GLU A 75 -16.29 0.84 4.17
CA GLU A 75 -15.42 1.98 3.88
C GLU A 75 -15.36 2.27 2.37
N ASP A 76 -15.25 3.56 2.02
CA ASP A 76 -14.95 4.01 0.66
C ASP A 76 -13.49 4.48 0.58
N LEU A 77 -12.69 3.77 -0.23
CA LEU A 77 -11.28 4.08 -0.41
C LEU A 77 -11.06 5.49 -0.99
N ASP A 78 -11.95 5.96 -1.87
CA ASP A 78 -11.81 7.28 -2.51
C ASP A 78 -12.07 8.41 -1.51
N GLU A 79 -13.02 8.22 -0.59
CA GLU A 79 -13.26 9.17 0.51
C GLU A 79 -12.00 9.40 1.34
N PHE A 80 -11.37 8.32 1.82
CA PHE A 80 -10.19 8.42 2.67
C PHE A 80 -8.94 8.86 1.90
N THR A 81 -8.82 8.48 0.62
CA THR A 81 -7.72 8.96 -0.23
C THR A 81 -7.82 10.46 -0.45
N LYS A 82 -9.03 10.99 -0.67
CA LYS A 82 -9.27 12.44 -0.77
C LYS A 82 -8.86 13.17 0.51
N ILE A 83 -9.27 12.67 1.68
CA ILE A 83 -8.87 13.25 2.98
C ILE A 83 -7.34 13.28 3.12
N ALA A 84 -6.65 12.22 2.71
CA ALA A 84 -5.19 12.16 2.78
C ALA A 84 -4.52 13.20 1.87
N VAL A 85 -5.01 13.37 0.64
CA VAL A 85 -4.53 14.37 -0.32
C VAL A 85 -4.77 15.79 0.20
N ASP A 86 -5.96 16.08 0.74
CA ASP A 86 -6.30 17.37 1.32
C ASP A 86 -5.36 17.71 2.50
N ARG A 87 -5.08 16.73 3.38
CA ARG A 87 -4.15 16.88 4.51
C ARG A 87 -2.70 17.11 4.07
N ALA A 88 -2.28 16.52 2.95
CA ALA A 88 -0.95 16.72 2.40
C ALA A 88 -0.75 18.12 1.80
N GLY A 89 -1.82 18.91 1.66
CA GLY A 89 -1.76 20.27 1.12
C GLY A 89 -1.48 20.30 -0.39
N VAL A 90 -1.74 19.20 -1.09
CA VAL A 90 -1.62 19.13 -2.55
C VAL A 90 -2.76 19.96 -3.14
N LYS A 91 -2.47 21.22 -3.50
CA LYS A 91 -3.43 22.09 -4.19
C LYS A 91 -3.56 21.59 -5.63
N HIS A 92 -4.79 21.26 -6.02
CA HIS A 92 -5.18 20.93 -7.38
C HIS A 92 -5.14 22.16 -8.30
#